data_AF-A0A395L3J6-F1
#
_entry.id   AF-A0A395L3J6-F1
#
_cell.length_a   1.000
_cell.length_b   1.000
_cell.length_c   1.000
_cell.angle_alpha   90.00
_cell.angle_beta   90.00
_cell.angle_gamma   90.00
#
_symmetry.space_group_name_H-M   'P 1'
#
loop_
_entity.id
_entity.type
_entity.pdbx_description
1 polymer ?
#
loop_
_entity_poly.entity_id
_entity_poly.type
_entity_poly.pdbx_seq_one_letter_code
_entity_poly.pdbx_strand_id
1 'polypeptide(L)'
;MDDDKKRTFFVELVDAGATDSGIFTWDIAQDLVYADSALAELFGLAAEETKRGLPLKLYLERVHPDDKAYVARQMTETIIGERAQQSSFRVRTRSGRYVSIVAFGRCFRDRKDTPVLYSGIVVLESASSANELRRH
;
A
#
# COMPACT_ATOMS: atom_id res chain seq x y z
N MET A 1 -45.30 -12.15 -14.38
CA MET A 1 -44.24 -12.97 -15.00
C MET A 1 -43.10 -12.04 -15.31
N ASP A 2 -42.25 -11.77 -14.33
CA ASP A 2 -40.86 -11.37 -14.54
C ASP A 2 -40.14 -11.53 -13.19
N ASP A 3 -39.32 -12.56 -13.10
CA ASP A 3 -38.59 -12.97 -11.90
C ASP A 3 -37.19 -12.34 -12.01
N ASP A 4 -37.00 -11.27 -11.25
CA ASP A 4 -35.78 -10.47 -11.17
C ASP A 4 -34.61 -11.33 -10.65
N LYS A 5 -33.87 -11.95 -11.58
CA LYS A 5 -32.71 -12.80 -11.27
C LYS A 5 -31.57 -11.95 -10.68
N LYS A 6 -31.58 -11.77 -9.36
CA LYS A 6 -30.40 -11.36 -8.60
C LYS A 6 -29.26 -12.35 -8.85
N ARG A 7 -28.25 -11.89 -9.58
CA ARG A 7 -26.98 -12.62 -9.71
C ARG A 7 -26.18 -12.42 -8.43
N THR A 8 -26.23 -13.40 -7.55
CA THR A 8 -25.35 -13.47 -6.39
C THR A 8 -24.06 -14.17 -6.81
N PHE A 9 -22.94 -13.48 -6.66
CA PHE A 9 -21.61 -14.05 -6.88
C PHE A 9 -21.05 -14.52 -5.54
N PHE A 10 -20.58 -15.76 -5.49
CA PHE A 10 -19.88 -16.32 -4.35
C PHE A 10 -18.40 -16.44 -4.71
N VAL A 11 -17.53 -15.95 -3.83
CA VAL A 11 -16.08 -16.14 -3.92
C VAL A 11 -15.67 -16.97 -2.71
N GLU A 12 -15.19 -18.17 -2.95
CA GLU A 12 -14.51 -18.96 -1.93
C GLU A 12 -13.08 -18.42 -1.79
N LEU A 13 -12.86 -17.66 -0.72
CA LEU A 13 -11.51 -17.25 -0.34
C LEU A 13 -10.84 -18.46 0.31
N VAL A 14 -9.90 -19.07 -0.41
CA VAL A 14 -9.03 -20.09 0.16
C VAL A 14 -8.02 -19.33 1.03
N ASP A 15 -8.19 -19.38 2.35
CA ASP A 15 -7.21 -18.86 3.29
C ASP A 15 -5.96 -19.74 3.25
N ALA A 16 -5.01 -19.34 2.40
CA ALA A 16 -3.71 -19.98 2.28
C ALA A 16 -2.70 -19.45 3.32
N GLY A 17 -3.15 -18.74 4.37
CA GLY A 17 -2.26 -18.02 5.28
C GLY A 17 -1.56 -16.83 4.62
N ALA A 18 -2.15 -16.28 3.55
CA ALA A 18 -1.66 -15.08 2.89
C ALA A 18 -2.00 -13.87 3.75
N THR A 19 -1.01 -13.04 4.07
CA THR A 19 -1.27 -11.74 4.72
C THR A 19 -2.19 -10.91 3.82
N ASP A 20 -3.31 -10.45 4.37
CA ASP A 20 -4.28 -9.64 3.64
C ASP A 20 -3.61 -8.40 3.02
N SER A 21 -4.10 -8.02 1.84
CA SER A 21 -3.67 -6.77 1.22
C SER A 21 -4.25 -5.60 2.00
N GLY A 22 -3.41 -4.66 2.38
CA GLY A 22 -3.82 -3.48 3.14
C GLY A 22 -4.23 -2.33 2.24
N ILE A 23 -5.19 -1.51 2.67
CA ILE A 23 -5.58 -0.28 1.99
C ILE A 23 -5.07 0.96 2.74
N PHE A 24 -4.77 2.03 2.00
CA PHE A 24 -4.45 3.32 2.59
C PHE A 24 -5.01 4.50 1.80
N THR A 25 -5.11 5.62 2.50
CA THR A 25 -5.33 6.95 1.94
C THR A 25 -4.43 7.93 2.67
N TRP A 26 -3.59 8.63 1.91
CA TRP A 26 -2.79 9.75 2.39
C TRP A 26 -3.50 11.06 2.06
N ASP A 27 -3.84 11.81 3.11
CA ASP A 27 -4.20 13.22 3.02
C ASP A 27 -2.91 14.05 2.88
N ILE A 28 -2.72 14.61 1.68
CA ILE A 28 -1.49 15.33 1.32
C ILE A 28 -1.41 16.67 2.06
N ALA A 29 -2.55 17.32 2.31
CA ALA A 29 -2.58 18.63 2.96
C ALA A 29 -2.28 18.53 4.46
N GLN A 30 -2.76 17.47 5.11
CA GLN A 30 -2.56 17.22 6.54
C GLN A 30 -1.32 16.37 6.85
N ASP A 31 -0.70 15.79 5.82
CA ASP A 31 0.38 14.80 5.92
C ASP A 31 0.00 13.57 6.77
N LEU A 32 -1.25 13.11 6.66
CA LEU A 32 -1.78 11.98 7.44
C LEU A 32 -2.15 10.80 6.54
N VAL A 33 -1.61 9.63 6.85
CA VAL A 33 -1.92 8.36 6.19
C VAL A 33 -2.86 7.56 7.06
N TYR A 34 -4.09 7.40 6.57
CA TYR A 34 -5.11 6.53 7.11
C TYR A 34 -4.96 5.15 6.49
N ALA A 35 -4.92 4.11 7.30
CA ALA A 35 -4.77 2.75 6.81
C ALA A 35 -5.52 1.73 7.66
N ASP A 36 -5.90 0.63 7.02
CA ASP A 36 -6.58 -0.49 7.67
C ASP A 36 -5.63 -1.32 8.56
N SER A 37 -6.21 -2.35 9.20
CA SER A 37 -5.45 -3.25 10.08
C SER A 37 -4.44 -4.11 9.32
N ALA A 38 -4.74 -4.50 8.07
CA ALA A 38 -3.84 -5.32 7.26
C ALA A 38 -2.55 -4.55 6.91
N LEU A 39 -2.68 -3.28 6.51
CA LEU A 39 -1.50 -2.43 6.28
C LEU A 39 -0.75 -2.16 7.59
N ALA A 40 -1.48 -1.91 8.68
CA ALA A 40 -0.85 -1.72 9.99
C ALA A 40 0.03 -2.93 10.37
N GLU A 41 -0.43 -4.15 10.09
CA GLU A 41 0.34 -5.38 10.32
C GLU A 41 1.61 -5.43 9.46
N LEU A 42 1.49 -5.17 8.15
CA LEU A 42 2.63 -5.15 7.22
C LEU A 42 3.73 -4.16 7.64
N PHE A 43 3.33 -2.97 8.10
CA PHE A 43 4.26 -1.93 8.56
C PHE A 43 4.63 -2.05 10.04
N GLY A 44 4.07 -3.04 10.76
CA GLY A 44 4.26 -3.22 12.19
C GLY A 44 3.80 -2.04 13.05
N LEU A 45 2.78 -1.30 12.62
CA LEU A 45 2.15 -0.19 13.33
C LEU A 45 0.94 -0.68 14.14
N ALA A 46 0.35 0.16 14.99
CA ALA A 46 -0.87 -0.20 15.71
C ALA A 46 -2.10 0.16 14.88
N ALA A 47 -2.99 -0.82 14.65
CA ALA A 47 -4.15 -0.63 13.79
C ALA A 47 -5.08 0.52 14.23
N GLU A 48 -5.25 0.71 15.54
CA GLU A 48 -6.09 1.81 16.05
C GLU A 48 -5.46 3.19 15.81
N GLU A 49 -4.14 3.27 15.71
CA GLU A 49 -3.44 4.51 15.37
C GLU A 49 -3.50 4.79 13.87
N THR A 50 -3.28 3.77 13.03
CA THR A 50 -3.34 3.94 11.57
C THR A 50 -4.73 4.34 11.09
N LYS A 51 -5.80 3.83 11.73
CA LYS A 51 -7.19 4.24 11.44
C LYS A 51 -7.48 5.71 11.76
N ARG A 52 -6.77 6.29 12.73
CA ARG A 52 -6.90 7.72 13.10
C ARG A 52 -6.05 8.65 12.23
N GLY A 53 -5.22 8.08 11.36
CA GLY A 53 -4.25 8.81 10.57
C GLY A 53 -2.93 8.95 11.33
N LEU A 54 -1.83 8.53 10.69
CA LEU A 54 -0.48 8.70 11.20
C LEU A 54 0.36 9.52 10.22
N PRO A 55 1.32 10.33 10.69
CA PRO A 55 2.21 11.07 9.81
C PRO A 55 2.91 10.16 8.79
N LEU A 56 3.04 10.61 7.54
CA LEU A 56 3.72 9.85 6.47
C LEU A 56 5.13 9.39 6.91
N LYS A 57 5.84 10.26 7.64
CA LYS A 57 7.17 9.97 8.18
C LYS A 57 7.24 8.65 8.96
N LEU A 58 6.20 8.30 9.73
CA LEU A 58 6.19 7.06 10.51
C LEU A 58 6.16 5.82 9.62
N TYR A 59 5.53 5.89 8.44
CA TYR A 59 5.57 4.82 7.45
C TYR A 59 6.95 4.76 6.78
N LEU A 60 7.52 5.92 6.43
CA LEU A 60 8.87 6.00 5.83
C LEU A 60 9.98 5.50 6.77
N GLU A 61 9.82 5.64 8.08
CA GLU A 61 10.72 5.07 9.08
C GLU A 61 10.71 3.53 9.11
N ARG A 62 9.63 2.91 8.61
CA ARG A 62 9.54 1.44 8.46
C ARG A 62 10.11 0.95 7.14
N VAL A 63 10.33 1.82 6.16
CA VAL A 63 10.97 1.45 4.89
C VAL A 63 12.44 1.11 5.13
N HIS A 64 12.92 0.04 4.47
CA HIS A 64 14.32 -0.36 4.52
C HIS A 64 15.23 0.83 4.12
N PRO A 65 16.34 1.08 4.84
CA PRO A 65 17.20 2.24 4.60
C PRO A 65 17.60 2.44 3.13
N ASP A 66 17.99 1.36 2.45
CA ASP A 66 18.39 1.39 1.03
C ASP A 66 17.24 1.78 0.08
N ASP A 67 16.00 1.52 0.48
CA ASP A 67 14.83 1.76 -0.35
C ASP A 67 14.25 3.18 -0.14
N LYS A 68 14.65 3.89 0.93
CA LYS A 68 14.08 5.20 1.30
C LYS A 68 14.21 6.25 0.19
N ALA A 69 15.38 6.36 -0.41
CA ALA A 69 15.62 7.32 -1.49
C ALA A 69 14.78 6.99 -2.73
N TYR A 70 14.64 5.69 -3.04
CA TYR A 70 13.79 5.22 -4.12
C TYR A 70 12.31 5.55 -3.87
N VAL A 71 11.79 5.21 -2.68
CA VAL A 71 10.39 5.47 -2.30
C VAL A 71 10.06 6.96 -2.31
N ALA A 72 10.96 7.81 -1.76
CA ALA A 72 10.76 9.25 -1.77
C ALA A 72 10.66 9.81 -3.19
N ARG A 73 11.59 9.41 -4.08
CA ARG A 73 11.54 9.80 -5.50
C ARG A 73 10.25 9.33 -6.17
N GLN A 74 9.87 8.08 -5.94
CA GLN A 74 8.64 7.51 -6.48
C GLN A 74 7.39 8.28 -6.02
N MET A 75 7.29 8.64 -4.75
CA MET A 75 6.18 9.48 -4.25
C MET A 75 6.14 10.84 -4.94
N THR A 76 7.29 11.53 -5.06
CA THR A 76 7.38 12.82 -5.75
C THR A 76 6.95 12.71 -7.22
N GLU A 77 7.44 11.70 -7.94
CA GLU A 77 7.10 11.46 -9.35
C GLU A 77 5.59 11.20 -9.54
N THR A 78 4.93 10.58 -8.57
CA THR A 78 3.50 10.25 -8.67
C THR A 78 2.57 11.40 -8.34
N ILE A 79 2.94 12.20 -7.35
CA ILE A 79 2.21 13.43 -7.01
C ILE A 79 2.29 14.41 -8.18
N ILE A 80 3.42 14.45 -8.89
CA ILE A 80 3.64 15.35 -10.02
C ILE A 80 3.11 14.75 -11.33
N GLY A 81 3.33 13.46 -11.58
CA GLY A 81 3.27 12.84 -12.91
C GLY A 81 1.96 12.19 -13.33
N GLU A 82 0.90 12.27 -12.52
CA GLU A 82 -0.46 11.79 -12.85
C GLU A 82 -0.57 10.32 -13.28
N ARG A 83 0.36 9.46 -12.87
CA ARG A 83 0.35 8.04 -13.24
C ARG A 83 -0.01 7.17 -12.04
N ALA A 84 -0.80 6.14 -12.29
CA ALA A 84 -0.95 5.05 -11.33
C ALA A 84 0.43 4.42 -11.11
N GLN A 85 0.88 4.41 -9.87
CA GLN A 85 2.22 3.96 -9.53
C GLN A 85 2.18 2.58 -8.92
N GLN A 86 3.12 1.75 -9.36
CA GLN A 86 3.51 0.51 -8.72
C GLN A 86 4.93 0.68 -8.18
N SER A 87 5.09 0.58 -6.86
CA SER A 87 6.39 0.67 -6.19
C SER A 87 6.63 -0.59 -5.37
N SER A 88 7.72 -1.31 -5.67
CA SER A 88 8.16 -2.45 -4.85
C SER A 88 9.30 -2.01 -3.92
N PHE A 89 9.16 -2.27 -2.63
CA PHE A 89 10.15 -1.92 -1.61
C PHE A 89 9.95 -2.76 -0.34
N ARG A 90 10.94 -2.73 0.56
CA ARG A 90 10.91 -3.50 1.80
C ARG A 90 10.43 -2.67 2.98
N VAL A 91 9.58 -3.26 3.82
CA VAL A 91 9.07 -2.64 5.06
C VAL A 91 9.35 -3.50 6.28
N ARG A 92 9.57 -2.85 7.42
CA ARG A 92 9.86 -3.48 8.70
C ARG A 92 8.56 -3.83 9.43
N THR A 93 8.31 -5.13 9.56
CA THR A 93 7.19 -5.69 10.32
C THR A 93 7.37 -5.49 11.83
N ARG A 94 6.33 -5.82 12.62
CA ARG A 94 6.39 -5.72 14.09
C ARG A 94 7.49 -6.58 14.72
N SER A 95 7.84 -7.71 14.10
CA SER A 95 8.93 -8.59 14.55
C SER A 95 10.33 -8.04 14.25
N GLY A 96 10.43 -6.91 13.54
CA GLY A 96 11.70 -6.31 13.11
C GLY A 96 12.25 -6.89 11.81
N ARG A 97 11.63 -7.93 11.23
CA ARG A 97 11.99 -8.47 9.92
C ARG A 97 11.50 -7.56 8.80
N TYR A 98 12.29 -7.46 7.75
CA TYR A 98 11.89 -6.81 6.50
C TYR A 98 11.17 -7.80 5.59
N VAL A 99 10.07 -7.35 5.01
CA VAL A 99 9.31 -8.07 3.98
C VAL A 99 9.18 -7.18 2.75
N SER A 100 9.21 -7.78 1.57
CA SER A 100 8.94 -7.07 0.32
C SER A 100 7.45 -6.86 0.16
N ILE A 101 7.06 -5.66 -0.25
CA ILE A 101 5.69 -5.29 -0.57
C ILE A 101 5.64 -4.60 -1.92
N VAL A 102 4.47 -4.64 -2.54
CA VAL A 102 4.16 -3.82 -3.70
C VAL A 102 3.03 -2.87 -3.34
N ALA A 103 3.31 -1.57 -3.42
CA ALA A 103 2.32 -0.52 -3.24
C ALA A 103 1.78 -0.08 -4.60
N PHE A 104 0.46 -0.08 -4.72
CA PHE A 104 -0.27 0.49 -5.85
C PHE A 104 -1.03 1.70 -5.37
N GLY A 105 -1.02 2.79 -6.12
CA GLY A 105 -1.84 3.95 -5.77
C GLY A 105 -1.97 4.95 -6.89
N ARG A 106 -2.88 5.90 -6.68
CA ARG A 106 -3.09 7.03 -7.57
C ARG A 106 -3.30 8.32 -6.79
N CYS A 107 -2.86 9.42 -7.38
CA CYS A 107 -3.11 10.75 -6.86
C CYS A 107 -4.48 11.26 -7.34
N PHE A 108 -5.20 11.94 -6.45
CA PHE A 108 -6.44 12.62 -6.74
C PHE A 108 -6.22 14.12 -6.54
N ARG A 109 -6.75 14.90 -7.48
CA ARG A 109 -6.63 16.36 -7.50
C ARG A 109 -7.99 17.02 -7.26
N ASP A 110 -7.96 18.24 -6.74
CA ASP A 110 -9.15 19.08 -6.64
C ASP A 110 -9.49 19.77 -7.97
N ARG A 111 -10.49 20.66 -7.98
CA ARG A 111 -10.91 21.41 -9.19
C ARG A 111 -9.86 22.40 -9.72
N LYS A 112 -8.83 22.71 -8.92
CA LYS A 112 -7.72 23.60 -9.28
C LYS A 112 -6.47 22.81 -9.67
N ASP A 113 -6.62 21.51 -9.93
CA ASP A 113 -5.52 20.61 -10.28
C ASP A 113 -4.47 20.43 -9.15
N THR A 114 -4.85 20.72 -7.90
CA THR A 114 -3.95 20.56 -6.75
C THR A 114 -4.05 19.14 -6.19
N PRO A 115 -2.94 18.40 -6.00
CA PRO A 115 -2.93 17.11 -5.32
C PRO A 115 -3.52 17.21 -3.92
N VAL A 116 -4.56 16.42 -3.62
CA VAL A 116 -5.22 16.41 -2.30
C VAL A 116 -5.16 15.06 -1.61
N LEU A 117 -5.24 13.97 -2.36
CA LEU A 117 -5.23 12.62 -1.80
C LEU A 117 -4.34 11.69 -2.62
N TYR A 118 -3.74 10.71 -1.96
CA TYR A 118 -3.10 9.58 -2.61
C TYR A 118 -3.60 8.28 -1.96
N SER A 119 -4.28 7.43 -2.71
CA SER A 119 -4.92 6.23 -2.17
C SER A 119 -4.65 5.00 -3.02
N GLY A 120 -4.62 3.84 -2.37
CA GLY A 120 -4.47 2.57 -3.02
C GLY A 120 -4.29 1.41 -2.05
N ILE A 121 -3.57 0.39 -2.52
CA ILE A 121 -3.40 -0.88 -1.83
C ILE A 121 -1.92 -1.22 -1.68
N VAL A 122 -1.61 -2.01 -0.67
CA VAL A 122 -0.31 -2.61 -0.44
C VAL A 122 -0.50 -4.12 -0.36
N VAL A 123 0.26 -4.82 -1.18
CA VAL A 123 0.23 -6.28 -1.25
C VAL A 123 1.57 -6.80 -0.76
N LEU A 124 1.56 -7.83 0.09
CA LEU A 124 2.77 -8.56 0.43
C LEU A 124 3.30 -9.25 -0.83
N GLU A 125 4.55 -8.99 -1.20
CA GLU A 125 5.20 -9.78 -2.23
C GLU A 125 5.54 -11.12 -1.59
N SER A 126 4.75 -12.15 -1.89
CA SER A 126 5.06 -13.50 -1.46
C SER A 126 6.46 -13.85 -1.94
N ALA A 127 7.22 -14.56 -1.10
CA ALA A 127 8.55 -15.04 -1.46
C ALA A 127 8.40 -16.00 -2.65
N SER A 128 8.44 -15.44 -3.86
CA SER A 128 8.66 -16.21 -5.06
C SER A 128 10.01 -16.88 -4.86
N SER A 129 10.06 -18.21 -5.03
CA SER A 129 11.30 -18.95 -5.22
C SER A 129 11.98 -18.54 -6.54
N ALA A 130 12.20 -17.25 -6.77
CA ALA A 130 12.85 -16.68 -7.93
C ALA A 130 14.23 -16.16 -7.54
N ASN A 131 15.04 -17.07 -7.03
CA ASN A 131 16.49 -16.98 -7.14
C ASN A 131 16.94 -17.88 -8.29
N GLU A 132 16.50 -17.55 -9.50
CA GLU A 132 17.01 -18.12 -10.76
C GLU A 132 16.61 -17.13 -11.87
N LEU A 133 17.52 -16.84 -12.81
CA LEU A 133 17.37 -15.90 -13.94
C LEU A 133 17.81 -14.43 -13.74
N ARG A 134 18.85 -14.18 -12.92
CA ARG A 134 19.74 -13.01 -13.11
C ARG A 134 21.23 -13.36 -13.17
N ARG A 135 21.54 -14.56 -13.67
CA ARG A 135 22.85 -14.85 -14.25
C ARG A 135 22.63 -15.21 -15.71
N HIS A 136 22.85 -14.25 -16.61
CA HIS A 136 23.55 -14.41 -17.88
C HIS A 136 23.83 -13.04 -18.48
#